data_AF-A0AA89BSG5-F1
#
_entry.id   AF-A0AA89BSG5-F1
#
_cell.length_a   1.000
_cell.length_b   1.000
_cell.length_c   1.000
_cell.angle_alpha   90.00
_cell.angle_beta   90.00
_cell.angle_gamma   90.00
#
_symmetry.space_group_name_H-M   'P 1'
#
loop_
_entity.id
_entity.type
_entity.pdbx_description
1 polymer ?
#
loop_
_entity_poly.entity_id
_entity_poly.type
_entity_poly.pdbx_seq_one_letter_code
_entity_poly.pdbx_strand_id
1 'polypeptide(L)'
;MPTGHSCFTNTFFYINEQSRETCQWVVFIDGCLKPVTAIIPRGSILDPSENAAVVGGNVLTSQRIVDVILKAFGVCAASQGCMNNITFGDEEFGHYETVAGGAGAGPTWDGRSGVHSHMTNTRITDPEILERRYPVILKRFHLDPNTGGKGRTRGGDGVVREYLFRKPLTLSILTERRVFRPYGLLGGEPGERGQNLMYYNDGRIVNLGSKTSVNCKAGDVFLLRTPGGGGYGEPEEVEEAGTSTPRKRKAIQSPRGRPKNKMSHVGRGSVYEYKRAQESA
;
A
#
# COMPACT_ATOMS: atom_id res chain seq x y z
N MET A 1 -27.48 -26.21 -11.74
CA MET A 1 -27.64 -24.96 -10.95
C MET A 1 -26.69 -23.94 -11.53
N PRO A 2 -27.15 -22.78 -12.01
CA PRO A 2 -26.32 -21.92 -12.84
C PRO A 2 -25.24 -21.24 -11.99
N THR A 3 -24.01 -21.38 -12.49
CA THR A 3 -22.76 -20.79 -12.03
C THR A 3 -22.74 -19.31 -12.39
N GLY A 4 -22.95 -18.41 -11.43
CA GLY A 4 -23.04 -16.98 -11.75
C GLY A 4 -22.91 -16.03 -10.56
N HIS A 5 -21.88 -16.15 -9.73
CA HIS A 5 -21.58 -15.11 -8.72
C HIS A 5 -20.06 -14.93 -8.55
N SER A 6 -19.44 -14.12 -9.39
CA SER A 6 -17.98 -13.87 -9.39
C SER A 6 -17.47 -13.11 -8.16
N CYS A 7 -18.33 -12.38 -7.44
CA CYS A 7 -17.94 -11.69 -6.20
C CYS A 7 -18.00 -12.61 -4.96
N PHE A 8 -18.89 -13.62 -4.99
CA PHE A 8 -19.13 -14.55 -3.89
C PHE A 8 -18.13 -15.70 -3.84
N THR A 9 -17.86 -16.35 -4.99
CA THR A 9 -16.83 -17.42 -5.06
C THR A 9 -15.46 -16.91 -4.65
N ASN A 10 -15.15 -15.66 -5.00
CA ASN A 10 -13.93 -15.00 -4.56
C ASN A 10 -13.92 -14.83 -3.04
N THR A 11 -14.92 -14.17 -2.44
CA THR A 11 -14.98 -13.95 -0.98
C THR A 11 -14.76 -15.23 -0.14
N PHE A 12 -15.33 -16.37 -0.56
CA PHE A 12 -15.16 -17.66 0.12
C PHE A 12 -13.78 -18.30 -0.06
N PHE A 13 -13.20 -18.17 -1.26
CA PHE A 13 -11.82 -18.57 -1.54
C PHE A 13 -10.81 -17.82 -0.65
N TYR A 14 -11.20 -16.68 -0.10
CA TYR A 14 -10.30 -15.77 0.59
C TYR A 14 -10.41 -15.77 2.12
N ILE A 15 -11.57 -16.13 2.69
CA ILE A 15 -11.62 -16.64 4.08
C ILE A 15 -10.63 -17.82 4.22
N ASN A 16 -10.55 -18.64 3.17
CA ASN A 16 -9.67 -19.79 3.02
C ASN A 16 -8.17 -19.40 2.88
N GLU A 17 -7.82 -18.27 2.26
CA GLU A 17 -6.44 -17.76 2.24
C GLU A 17 -5.98 -17.21 3.60
N GLN A 18 -6.86 -16.56 4.37
CA GLN A 18 -6.52 -15.99 5.68
C GLN A 18 -6.23 -17.07 6.76
N SER A 19 -6.87 -18.23 6.66
CA SER A 19 -6.56 -19.40 7.49
C SER A 19 -5.18 -20.03 7.23
N ARG A 20 -4.48 -19.65 6.14
CA ARG A 20 -3.07 -20.04 5.95
C ARG A 20 -2.12 -19.33 6.94
N GLU A 21 -2.48 -18.14 7.42
CA GLU A 21 -1.67 -17.39 8.41
C GLU A 21 -1.78 -18.00 9.83
N THR A 22 -2.85 -18.75 10.12
CA THR A 22 -3.10 -19.41 11.42
C THR A 22 -2.85 -20.92 11.41
N CYS A 23 -2.97 -21.58 10.25
CA CYS A 23 -2.83 -23.03 10.12
C CYS A 23 -1.90 -23.41 8.96
N GLN A 24 -0.61 -23.13 9.12
CA GLN A 24 0.43 -23.36 8.10
C GLN A 24 0.64 -24.84 7.70
N TRP A 25 0.02 -25.77 8.44
CA TRP A 25 0.14 -27.23 8.26
C TRP A 25 -1.15 -27.93 7.82
N VAL A 26 -2.25 -27.20 7.61
CA VAL A 26 -3.53 -27.78 7.17
C VAL A 26 -3.60 -27.75 5.64
N VAL A 27 -3.78 -28.92 5.02
CA VAL A 27 -4.05 -29.03 3.59
C VAL A 27 -5.42 -28.41 3.32
N PHE A 28 -5.42 -27.29 2.61
CA PHE A 28 -6.64 -26.53 2.37
C PHE A 28 -7.43 -27.08 1.19
N ILE A 29 -8.50 -27.81 1.51
CA ILE A 29 -9.51 -28.33 0.60
C ILE A 29 -10.89 -27.86 1.07
N ASP A 30 -11.90 -27.95 0.21
CA ASP A 30 -13.28 -27.52 0.48
C ASP A 30 -13.86 -28.11 1.80
N GLY A 31 -13.32 -29.25 2.27
CA GLY A 31 -13.65 -29.85 3.56
C GLY A 31 -13.43 -28.95 4.79
N CYS A 32 -12.48 -28.01 4.75
CA CYS A 32 -12.21 -27.07 5.86
C CYS A 32 -13.33 -26.04 6.06
N LEU A 33 -14.20 -25.87 5.06
CA LEU A 33 -15.32 -24.93 5.10
C LEU A 33 -16.64 -25.58 5.52
N LYS A 34 -16.71 -26.92 5.58
CA LYS A 34 -17.90 -27.65 6.07
C LYS A 34 -18.48 -27.16 7.41
N PRO A 35 -17.67 -26.78 8.43
CA PRO A 35 -18.22 -26.29 9.70
C PRO A 35 -18.66 -24.81 9.66
N VAL A 36 -18.42 -24.09 8.56
CA VAL A 36 -18.71 -22.66 8.44
C VAL A 36 -20.02 -22.48 7.68
N THR A 37 -21.02 -21.88 8.32
CA THR A 37 -22.26 -21.46 7.65
C THR A 37 -22.17 -19.98 7.32
N ALA A 38 -22.23 -19.63 6.03
CA ALA A 38 -22.26 -18.25 5.60
C ALA A 38 -23.68 -17.81 5.23
N ILE A 39 -24.15 -16.77 5.92
CA ILE A 39 -25.46 -16.18 5.69
C ILE A 39 -25.24 -14.83 5.01
N ILE A 40 -25.54 -14.75 3.71
CA ILE A 40 -25.40 -13.52 2.93
C ILE A 40 -26.78 -13.03 2.52
N PRO A 41 -27.21 -11.85 2.98
CA PRO A 41 -28.47 -11.25 2.54
C PRO A 41 -28.45 -10.94 1.04
N ARG A 42 -29.56 -11.26 0.35
CA ARG A 42 -29.72 -10.93 -1.07
C ARG A 42 -29.68 -9.43 -1.32
N GLY A 43 -29.04 -9.01 -2.41
CA GLY A 43 -28.92 -7.60 -2.77
C GLY A 43 -27.94 -6.82 -1.88
N SER A 44 -27.18 -7.50 -1.01
CA SER A 44 -26.11 -6.89 -0.24
C SER A 44 -24.88 -6.61 -1.11
N ILE A 45 -23.90 -5.88 -0.58
CA ILE A 45 -22.61 -5.67 -1.26
C ILE A 45 -21.87 -6.97 -1.58
N LEU A 46 -22.18 -8.06 -0.86
CA LEU A 46 -21.59 -9.39 -1.06
C LEU A 46 -22.43 -10.31 -1.96
N ASP A 47 -23.69 -9.93 -2.23
CA ASP A 47 -24.58 -10.57 -3.21
C ASP A 47 -25.25 -9.51 -4.10
N PRO A 48 -24.44 -8.83 -4.95
CA PRO A 48 -24.95 -7.77 -5.80
C PRO A 48 -25.77 -8.34 -6.97
N SER A 49 -26.69 -7.54 -7.51
CA SER A 49 -27.42 -7.90 -8.74
C SER A 49 -26.49 -7.96 -9.95
N GLU A 50 -26.88 -8.69 -11.00
CA GLU A 50 -26.11 -8.83 -12.25
C GLU A 50 -25.79 -7.49 -12.92
N ASN A 51 -26.62 -6.47 -12.72
CA ASN A 51 -26.45 -5.13 -13.30
C ASN A 51 -25.54 -4.20 -12.46
N ALA A 52 -25.07 -4.65 -11.29
CA ALA A 52 -24.27 -3.83 -10.39
C ALA A 52 -22.80 -3.83 -10.79
N ALA A 53 -22.13 -2.67 -10.67
CA ALA A 53 -20.71 -2.57 -10.90
C ALA A 53 -19.92 -3.19 -9.73
N VAL A 54 -19.14 -4.24 -10.00
CA VAL A 54 -18.43 -5.03 -8.97
C VAL A 54 -16.90 -4.93 -9.02
N VAL A 55 -16.35 -4.01 -9.82
CA VAL A 55 -14.89 -3.90 -10.06
C VAL A 55 -14.04 -3.80 -8.78
N GLY A 56 -14.57 -3.17 -7.72
CA GLY A 56 -13.90 -3.03 -6.43
C GLY A 56 -14.10 -4.19 -5.45
N GLY A 57 -14.87 -5.21 -5.82
CA GLY A 57 -15.25 -6.33 -4.95
C GLY A 57 -14.04 -7.07 -4.40
N ASN A 58 -13.29 -7.72 -5.30
CA ASN A 58 -12.12 -8.53 -4.93
C ASN A 58 -11.04 -7.72 -4.22
N VAL A 59 -10.86 -6.47 -4.66
CA VAL A 59 -9.71 -5.69 -4.24
C VAL A 59 -9.93 -4.98 -2.91
N LEU A 60 -11.06 -4.28 -2.74
CA LEU A 60 -11.30 -3.43 -1.58
C LEU A 60 -12.28 -4.07 -0.61
N THR A 61 -13.37 -4.66 -1.12
CA THR A 61 -14.41 -5.26 -0.28
C THR A 61 -13.87 -6.48 0.45
N SER A 62 -13.14 -7.36 -0.23
CA SER A 62 -12.55 -8.52 0.43
C SER A 62 -11.54 -8.17 1.52
N GLN A 63 -10.71 -7.14 1.31
CA GLN A 63 -9.81 -6.63 2.36
C GLN A 63 -10.60 -6.17 3.61
N ARG A 64 -11.79 -5.56 3.41
CA ARG A 64 -12.67 -5.16 4.51
C ARG A 64 -13.31 -6.34 5.22
N ILE A 65 -13.70 -7.38 4.49
CA ILE A 65 -14.25 -8.59 5.09
C ILE A 65 -13.21 -9.25 5.99
N VAL A 66 -11.97 -9.38 5.52
CA VAL A 66 -10.86 -9.92 6.32
C VAL A 66 -10.66 -9.11 7.59
N ASP A 67 -10.59 -7.78 7.49
CA ASP A 67 -10.45 -6.91 8.66
C ASP A 67 -11.58 -7.15 9.68
N VAL A 68 -12.85 -7.24 9.23
CA VAL A 68 -13.99 -7.45 10.14
C VAL A 68 -13.90 -8.81 10.82
N ILE A 69 -13.55 -9.86 10.10
CA ILE A 69 -13.40 -11.22 10.65
C ILE A 69 -12.29 -11.24 11.69
N LEU A 70 -11.09 -10.75 11.34
CA LEU A 70 -9.93 -10.76 12.25
C LEU A 70 -10.18 -9.90 13.49
N LYS A 71 -10.88 -8.78 13.34
CA LYS A 71 -11.29 -7.94 14.46
C LYS A 71 -12.28 -8.66 15.37
N ALA A 72 -13.27 -9.35 14.80
CA ALA A 72 -14.29 -10.07 15.57
C ALA A 72 -13.67 -11.19 16.42
N PHE A 73 -12.65 -11.87 15.90
CA PHE A 73 -11.91 -12.89 16.63
C PHE A 73 -10.78 -12.34 17.52
N GLY A 74 -10.47 -11.04 17.44
CA GLY A 74 -9.40 -10.42 18.23
C GLY A 74 -8.00 -10.97 17.93
N VAL A 75 -7.75 -11.41 16.69
CA VAL A 75 -6.50 -12.10 16.30
C VAL A 75 -5.33 -11.13 16.16
N CYS A 76 -5.54 -10.03 15.44
CA CYS A 76 -4.51 -9.04 15.15
C CYS A 76 -5.11 -7.66 14.83
N ALA A 77 -4.28 -6.63 14.90
CA ALA A 77 -4.62 -5.28 14.45
C ALA A 77 -4.81 -5.24 12.92
N ALA A 78 -5.46 -4.18 12.42
CA ALA A 78 -5.70 -4.06 10.99
C ALA A 78 -4.39 -3.88 10.23
N SER A 79 -4.21 -4.61 9.14
CA SER A 79 -3.25 -4.22 8.10
C SER A 79 -3.75 -2.97 7.35
N GLN A 80 -3.00 -2.50 6.36
CA GLN A 80 -3.40 -1.40 5.49
C GLN A 80 -4.78 -1.60 4.86
N GLY A 81 -5.23 -2.87 4.75
CA GLY A 81 -6.53 -3.31 4.22
C GLY A 81 -6.93 -2.59 2.94
N CYS A 82 -5.96 -2.41 2.05
CA CYS A 82 -6.14 -1.82 0.76
C CYS A 82 -5.07 -2.44 -0.14
N MET A 83 -5.42 -2.82 -1.36
CA MET A 83 -4.42 -3.28 -2.33
C MET A 83 -3.67 -2.13 -3.00
N ASN A 84 -4.16 -0.89 -2.80
CA ASN A 84 -3.75 0.33 -3.48
C ASN A 84 -3.61 0.13 -5.00
N ASN A 85 -4.74 -0.05 -5.68
CA ASN A 85 -4.73 -0.25 -7.12
C ASN A 85 -4.54 1.07 -7.84
N ILE A 86 -3.48 1.15 -8.61
CA ILE A 86 -3.15 2.26 -9.48
C ILE A 86 -3.15 1.74 -10.91
N THR A 87 -3.99 2.32 -11.75
CA THR A 87 -3.91 2.14 -13.20
C THR A 87 -3.57 3.45 -13.86
N PHE A 88 -2.75 3.38 -14.90
CA PHE A 88 -2.64 4.48 -15.84
C PHE A 88 -2.43 3.96 -17.25
N GLY A 89 -2.89 4.73 -18.22
CA GLY A 89 -2.84 4.32 -19.61
C GLY A 89 -3.54 5.30 -20.53
N ASP A 90 -3.64 4.88 -21.78
CA ASP A 90 -4.34 5.55 -22.87
C ASP A 90 -4.99 4.48 -23.77
N GLU A 91 -5.30 4.82 -25.02
CA GLU A 91 -5.90 3.90 -25.97
C GLU A 91 -4.94 2.78 -26.44
N GLU A 92 -3.62 2.97 -26.30
CA GLU A 92 -2.60 2.03 -26.78
C GLU A 92 -2.19 1.04 -25.69
N PHE A 93 -2.21 1.44 -24.42
CA PHE A 93 -1.80 0.57 -23.32
C PHE A 93 -2.51 0.89 -22.00
N GLY A 94 -2.54 -0.13 -21.13
CA GLY A 94 -2.87 0.01 -19.72
C GLY A 94 -1.79 -0.60 -18.84
N HIS A 95 -1.36 0.14 -17.83
CA HIS A 95 -0.57 -0.39 -16.72
C HIS A 95 -1.47 -0.55 -15.49
N TYR A 96 -1.34 -1.67 -14.79
CA TYR A 96 -2.03 -1.96 -13.55
C TYR A 96 -1.02 -2.41 -12.50
N GLU A 97 -1.05 -1.76 -11.35
CA GLU A 97 -0.20 -2.09 -10.23
C GLU A 97 -0.98 -2.04 -8.92
N THR A 98 -0.71 -3.02 -8.07
CA THR A 98 -1.07 -3.05 -6.66
C THR A 98 0.15 -2.64 -5.85
N VAL A 99 -0.03 -1.75 -4.87
CA VAL A 99 1.07 -1.24 -4.05
C VAL A 99 0.92 -1.69 -2.60
N ALA A 100 2.01 -2.26 -2.07
CA ALA A 100 2.14 -2.74 -0.71
C ALA A 100 2.00 -1.63 0.35
N GLY A 101 1.86 -2.03 1.63
CA GLY A 101 1.75 -1.09 2.75
C GLY A 101 2.05 -1.77 4.08
N GLY A 102 1.55 -1.20 5.17
CA GLY A 102 1.82 -1.74 6.51
C GLY A 102 0.94 -2.94 6.86
N ALA A 103 1.55 -4.02 7.36
CA ALA A 103 0.80 -5.12 7.97
C ALA A 103 0.45 -4.81 9.44
N GLY A 104 -0.66 -5.37 9.94
CA GLY A 104 -1.08 -5.21 11.33
C GLY A 104 -0.22 -6.00 12.31
N ALA A 105 -0.04 -5.47 13.51
CA ALA A 105 0.64 -6.16 14.61
C ALA A 105 -0.26 -7.21 15.26
N GLY A 106 0.36 -8.23 15.87
CA GLY A 106 -0.33 -9.26 16.64
C GLY A 106 0.22 -9.41 18.05
N PRO A 107 -0.29 -10.37 18.84
CA PRO A 107 0.06 -10.54 20.25
C PRO A 107 1.55 -10.69 20.52
N THR A 108 2.29 -11.30 19.59
CA THR A 108 3.70 -11.65 19.74
C THR A 108 4.58 -11.17 18.58
N TRP A 109 4.04 -10.44 17.61
CA TRP A 109 4.79 -9.98 16.44
C TRP A 109 4.45 -8.54 16.05
N ASP A 110 5.48 -7.83 15.57
CA ASP A 110 5.32 -6.55 14.90
C ASP A 110 4.77 -6.74 13.49
N GLY A 111 4.00 -5.76 13.03
CA GLY A 111 3.57 -5.66 11.65
C GLY A 111 4.75 -5.41 10.72
N ARG A 112 4.82 -6.16 9.62
CA ARG A 112 5.84 -5.96 8.59
C ARG A 112 5.53 -4.72 7.73
N SER A 113 6.53 -3.88 7.50
CA SER A 113 6.41 -2.70 6.64
C SER A 113 6.51 -3.04 5.15
N GLY A 114 5.75 -2.32 4.32
CA GLY A 114 5.84 -2.37 2.86
C GLY A 114 5.60 -3.75 2.24
N VAL A 115 4.67 -4.53 2.80
CA VAL A 115 4.29 -5.84 2.27
C VAL A 115 2.86 -5.86 1.76
N HIS A 116 2.61 -6.79 0.85
CA HIS A 116 1.24 -7.18 0.54
C HIS A 116 0.70 -8.02 1.71
N SER A 117 -0.57 -7.80 2.05
CA SER A 117 -1.22 -8.44 3.20
C SER A 117 -2.56 -9.00 2.77
N HIS A 118 -2.95 -10.12 3.39
CA HIS A 118 -4.23 -10.79 3.18
C HIS A 118 -4.46 -11.10 1.68
N MET A 119 -5.42 -10.40 1.09
CA MET A 119 -5.93 -10.55 -0.28
C MET A 119 -4.94 -10.22 -1.40
N THR A 120 -3.70 -9.86 -1.08
CA THR A 120 -2.71 -9.42 -2.07
C THR A 120 -1.44 -10.24 -1.98
N ASN A 121 -0.93 -10.68 -3.13
CA ASN A 121 0.35 -11.38 -3.24
C ASN A 121 1.03 -11.11 -4.59
N THR A 122 1.14 -9.83 -4.93
CA THR A 122 1.76 -9.38 -6.17
C THR A 122 3.22 -9.03 -5.93
N ARG A 123 4.10 -9.39 -6.87
CA ARG A 123 5.46 -8.84 -6.90
C ARG A 123 5.41 -7.44 -7.50
N ILE A 124 6.24 -6.57 -6.96
CA ILE A 124 6.45 -5.25 -7.53
C ILE A 124 7.07 -5.35 -8.92
N THR A 125 6.69 -4.44 -9.83
CA THR A 125 7.36 -4.28 -11.12
C THR A 125 8.68 -3.54 -10.92
N ASP A 126 9.77 -4.10 -11.42
CA ASP A 126 11.09 -3.47 -11.34
C ASP A 126 11.04 -2.04 -11.93
N PRO A 127 11.60 -1.03 -11.24
CA PRO A 127 11.56 0.36 -11.71
C PRO A 127 12.11 0.53 -13.13
N GLU A 128 13.21 -0.15 -13.46
CA GLU A 128 13.81 -0.07 -14.80
C GLU A 128 12.89 -0.61 -15.90
N ILE A 129 12.13 -1.66 -15.61
CA ILE A 129 11.17 -2.23 -16.54
C ILE A 129 9.94 -1.32 -16.68
N LEU A 130 9.48 -0.74 -15.56
CA LEU A 130 8.38 0.23 -15.56
C LEU A 130 8.73 1.44 -16.44
N GLU A 131 9.88 2.08 -16.21
CA GLU A 131 10.29 3.28 -16.94
C GLU A 131 10.64 3.03 -18.40
N ARG A 132 11.05 1.80 -18.73
CA ARG A 132 11.34 1.40 -20.12
C ARG A 132 10.05 1.15 -20.91
N ARG A 133 9.05 0.53 -20.28
CA ARG A 133 7.81 0.12 -20.96
C ARG A 133 6.76 1.22 -21.01
N TYR A 134 6.75 2.10 -20.01
CA TYR A 134 5.69 3.08 -19.85
C TYR A 134 6.26 4.50 -19.79
N PRO A 135 5.51 5.50 -20.26
CA PRO A 135 5.93 6.90 -20.29
C PRO A 135 5.79 7.55 -18.91
N VAL A 136 6.37 6.93 -17.89
CA VAL A 136 6.43 7.40 -16.51
C VAL A 136 7.84 7.25 -15.97
N ILE A 137 8.18 8.05 -14.95
CA ILE A 137 9.42 7.94 -14.18
C ILE A 137 9.04 7.69 -12.72
N LEU A 138 9.64 6.70 -12.09
CA LEU A 138 9.46 6.44 -10.67
C LEU A 138 10.45 7.30 -9.87
N LYS A 139 10.02 8.49 -9.46
CA LYS A 139 10.89 9.45 -8.77
C LYS A 139 11.28 9.00 -7.37
N ARG A 140 10.36 8.35 -6.66
CA ARG A 140 10.56 7.87 -5.28
C ARG A 140 9.85 6.56 -5.07
N PHE A 141 10.53 5.65 -4.39
CA PHE A 141 9.92 4.45 -3.85
C PHE A 141 10.68 4.01 -2.58
N HIS A 142 10.04 4.17 -1.41
CA HIS A 142 10.61 3.82 -0.11
C HIS A 142 9.52 3.58 0.94
N LEU A 143 9.88 3.01 2.10
CA LEU A 143 8.98 2.89 3.25
C LEU A 143 8.62 4.28 3.80
N ASP A 144 7.37 4.49 4.22
CA ASP A 144 6.89 5.74 4.83
C ASP A 144 7.04 5.66 6.36
N PRO A 145 8.13 6.17 6.95
CA PRO A 145 8.47 5.90 8.34
C PRO A 145 7.43 6.48 9.31
N ASN A 146 7.22 5.78 10.42
CA ASN A 146 6.32 6.19 11.50
C ASN A 146 4.84 6.27 11.11
N THR A 147 4.43 5.51 10.08
CA THR A 147 3.02 5.37 9.69
C THR A 147 2.35 4.17 10.34
N GLY A 148 3.12 3.18 10.81
CA GLY A 148 2.60 2.10 11.62
C GLY A 148 2.17 2.55 13.02
N GLY A 149 1.00 2.10 13.46
CA GLY A 149 0.42 2.40 14.76
C GLY A 149 1.25 1.83 15.91
N LYS A 150 1.30 2.56 17.02
CA LYS A 150 2.04 2.16 18.22
C LYS A 150 1.26 1.14 19.05
N GLY A 151 1.97 0.37 19.84
CA GLY A 151 1.42 -0.60 20.78
C GLY A 151 2.58 -1.35 21.42
N ARG A 152 2.27 -2.33 22.27
CA ARG A 152 3.29 -3.28 22.75
C ARG A 152 4.03 -3.94 21.58
N THR A 153 3.29 -4.28 20.53
CA THR A 153 3.86 -4.61 19.22
C THR A 153 3.38 -3.58 18.20
N ARG A 154 4.31 -3.14 17.35
CA ARG A 154 4.13 -2.00 16.45
C ARG A 154 3.59 -2.45 15.10
N GLY A 155 2.66 -1.69 14.53
CA GLY A 155 2.20 -1.88 13.17
C GLY A 155 3.28 -1.59 12.13
N GLY A 156 3.16 -2.20 10.96
CA GLY A 156 4.09 -1.97 9.84
C GLY A 156 3.90 -0.60 9.20
N ASP A 157 4.97 -0.07 8.64
CA ASP A 157 4.94 1.18 7.88
C ASP A 157 4.41 0.97 6.45
N GLY A 158 3.69 1.97 5.95
CA GLY A 158 3.29 2.07 4.55
C GLY A 158 4.48 2.34 3.62
N VAL A 159 4.17 2.67 2.37
CA VAL A 159 5.18 3.04 1.36
C VAL A 159 4.81 4.35 0.67
N VAL A 160 5.83 5.07 0.24
CA VAL A 160 5.72 6.23 -0.63
C VAL A 160 6.10 5.82 -2.04
N ARG A 161 5.28 6.20 -3.02
CA ARG A 161 5.53 5.95 -4.44
C ARG A 161 5.17 7.17 -5.28
N GLU A 162 6.11 7.68 -6.06
CA GLU A 162 5.96 8.94 -6.80
C GLU A 162 6.20 8.72 -8.30
N TYR A 163 5.16 8.90 -9.11
CA TYR A 163 5.19 8.73 -10.57
C TYR A 163 5.16 10.10 -11.25
N LEU A 164 6.16 10.40 -12.07
CA LEU A 164 6.16 11.54 -12.98
C LEU A 164 5.68 11.08 -14.35
N PHE A 165 4.62 11.70 -14.86
CA PHE A 165 4.10 11.41 -16.19
C PHE A 165 4.91 12.13 -17.27
N ARG A 166 5.30 11.40 -18.32
CA ARG A 166 6.10 11.95 -19.44
C ARG A 166 5.26 12.26 -20.68
N LYS A 167 4.01 11.79 -20.73
CA LYS A 167 3.03 12.10 -21.77
C LYS A 167 1.62 12.19 -21.14
N PRO A 168 0.62 12.74 -21.84
CA PRO A 168 -0.75 12.74 -21.36
C PRO A 168 -1.27 11.30 -21.17
N LEU A 169 -1.82 11.00 -19.99
CA LEU A 169 -2.35 9.69 -19.62
C LEU A 169 -3.61 9.85 -18.77
N THR A 170 -4.46 8.82 -18.72
CA THR A 170 -5.53 8.73 -17.72
C THR A 170 -5.02 7.93 -16.53
N LEU A 171 -4.98 8.54 -15.35
CA LEU A 171 -4.71 7.87 -14.07
C LEU A 171 -6.04 7.50 -13.42
N SER A 172 -6.21 6.23 -13.08
CA SER A 172 -7.34 5.77 -12.27
C SER A 172 -6.84 5.15 -10.97
N ILE A 173 -7.46 5.57 -9.88
CA ILE A 173 -7.07 5.25 -8.51
C ILE A 173 -8.22 4.49 -7.88
N LEU A 174 -7.93 3.31 -7.35
CA LEU A 174 -8.87 2.52 -6.56
C LEU A 174 -8.19 2.10 -5.26
N THR A 175 -8.28 3.00 -4.28
CA THR A 175 -7.67 2.87 -2.96
C THR A 175 -8.72 3.03 -1.84
N GLU A 176 -8.31 2.73 -0.61
CA GLU A 176 -9.11 2.79 0.62
C GLU A 176 -8.28 3.30 1.80
N ARG A 177 -8.89 3.44 2.98
CA ARG A 177 -8.22 3.97 4.18
C ARG A 177 -7.59 5.37 3.97
N ARG A 178 -8.31 6.23 3.24
CA ARG A 178 -7.98 7.66 3.06
C ARG A 178 -8.81 8.56 4.00
N VAL A 179 -9.96 8.06 4.46
CA VAL A 179 -10.82 8.70 5.46
C VAL A 179 -10.65 8.02 6.82
N PHE A 180 -10.84 6.69 6.85
CA PHE A 180 -10.69 5.88 8.06
C PHE A 180 -9.30 5.28 8.19
N ARG A 181 -8.74 5.34 9.39
CA ARG A 181 -7.43 4.76 9.71
C ARG A 181 -7.51 3.24 9.94
N PRO A 182 -6.48 2.44 9.59
CA PRO A 182 -6.31 1.06 10.06
C PRO A 182 -6.40 1.01 11.59
N TYR A 183 -7.28 0.18 12.15
CA TYR A 183 -7.50 0.14 13.60
C TYR A 183 -6.35 -0.61 14.30
N GLY A 184 -5.98 -0.17 15.50
CA GLY A 184 -5.21 -0.97 16.43
C GLY A 184 -6.10 -1.92 17.24
N LEU A 185 -5.50 -2.85 17.98
CA LEU A 185 -6.23 -3.87 18.75
C LEU A 185 -5.74 -3.93 20.21
N LEU A 186 -6.66 -4.20 21.14
CA LEU A 186 -6.37 -4.38 22.57
C LEU A 186 -5.49 -3.27 23.18
N GLY A 187 -5.83 -2.00 22.90
CA GLY A 187 -5.08 -0.84 23.40
C GLY A 187 -4.04 -0.29 22.43
N GLY A 188 -3.75 -0.99 21.32
CA GLY A 188 -2.87 -0.48 20.27
C GLY A 188 -3.48 0.70 19.51
N GLU A 189 -2.62 1.63 19.10
CA GLU A 189 -2.96 2.80 18.32
C GLU A 189 -3.24 2.45 16.84
N PRO A 190 -4.12 3.22 16.17
CA PRO A 190 -4.36 3.05 14.75
C PRO A 190 -3.13 3.43 13.90
N GLY A 191 -2.99 2.77 12.75
CA GLY A 191 -2.01 3.16 11.73
C GLY A 191 -2.44 4.45 11.01
N GLU A 192 -1.48 5.12 10.36
CA GLU A 192 -1.75 6.30 9.57
C GLU A 192 -2.56 5.98 8.30
N ARG A 193 -3.39 6.94 7.91
CA ARG A 193 -4.18 6.86 6.67
C ARG A 193 -3.26 7.04 5.46
N GLY A 194 -3.63 6.39 4.36
CA GLY A 194 -2.97 6.67 3.09
C GLY A 194 -3.32 8.06 2.56
N GLN A 195 -2.61 8.50 1.52
CA GLN A 195 -2.84 9.77 0.84
C GLN A 195 -2.54 9.65 -0.65
N ASN A 196 -3.33 10.31 -1.48
CA ASN A 196 -3.14 10.37 -2.92
C ASN A 196 -3.07 11.84 -3.32
N LEU A 197 -1.88 12.32 -3.68
CA LEU A 197 -1.66 13.72 -4.07
C LEU A 197 -1.25 13.80 -5.53
N MET A 198 -1.80 14.78 -6.24
CA MET A 198 -1.39 15.17 -7.58
C MET A 198 -0.71 16.53 -7.51
N TYR A 199 0.53 16.60 -7.96
CA TYR A 199 1.28 17.82 -8.16
C TYR A 199 1.21 18.16 -9.64
N TYR A 200 0.45 19.18 -9.99
CA TYR A 200 0.34 19.66 -11.36
C TYR A 200 1.52 20.55 -11.72
N ASN A 201 1.88 20.58 -13.00
CA ASN A 201 2.98 21.41 -13.49
C ASN A 201 2.78 22.92 -13.26
N ASP A 202 1.52 23.37 -13.07
CA ASP A 202 1.18 24.75 -12.71
C ASP A 202 1.37 25.08 -11.21
N GLY A 203 1.88 24.14 -10.43
CA GLY A 203 2.15 24.29 -9.00
C GLY A 203 0.99 23.91 -8.08
N ARG A 204 -0.19 23.57 -8.62
CA ARG A 204 -1.32 23.12 -7.81
C ARG A 204 -1.05 21.74 -7.21
N ILE A 205 -1.43 21.57 -5.94
CA ILE A 205 -1.41 20.29 -5.24
C ILE A 205 -2.85 19.92 -4.91
N VAL A 206 -3.32 18.78 -5.43
CA VAL A 206 -4.69 18.31 -5.24
C VAL A 206 -4.69 16.96 -4.57
N ASN A 207 -5.48 16.81 -3.50
CA ASN A 207 -5.77 15.49 -2.93
C ASN A 207 -6.85 14.82 -3.77
N LEU A 208 -6.51 13.70 -4.40
CA LEU A 208 -7.37 12.97 -5.33
C LEU A 208 -8.42 12.09 -4.63
N GLY A 209 -8.40 12.01 -3.30
CA GLY A 209 -9.30 11.13 -2.54
C GLY A 209 -8.99 9.65 -2.75
N SER A 210 -9.90 8.77 -2.33
CA SER A 210 -9.69 7.33 -2.36
C SER A 210 -9.90 6.68 -3.73
N LYS A 211 -10.89 7.19 -4.49
CA LYS A 211 -11.32 6.61 -5.77
C LYS A 211 -11.59 7.75 -6.74
N THR A 212 -10.86 7.77 -7.84
CA THR A 212 -11.05 8.80 -8.87
C THR A 212 -10.35 8.38 -10.17
N SER A 213 -10.74 9.03 -11.25
CA SER A 213 -10.04 8.99 -12.54
C SER A 213 -9.75 10.41 -12.96
N VAL A 214 -8.50 10.70 -13.32
CA VAL A 214 -8.05 12.03 -13.71
C VAL A 214 -7.15 11.95 -14.94
N ASN A 215 -7.25 12.97 -15.80
CA ASN A 215 -6.32 13.15 -16.90
C ASN A 215 -5.06 13.85 -16.38
N CYS A 216 -3.92 13.23 -16.63
CA CYS A 216 -2.59 13.73 -16.31
C CYS A 216 -1.94 14.30 -17.56
N LYS A 217 -1.14 15.35 -17.42
CA LYS A 217 -0.29 15.89 -18.47
C LYS A 217 1.16 15.49 -18.26
N ALA A 218 1.97 15.63 -19.30
CA ALA A 218 3.42 15.52 -19.16
C ALA A 218 3.92 16.56 -18.14
N GLY A 219 4.73 16.11 -17.17
CA GLY A 219 5.26 16.94 -16.09
C GLY A 219 4.48 16.83 -14.78
N ASP A 220 3.24 16.35 -14.81
CA ASP A 220 2.48 16.13 -13.58
C ASP A 220 3.06 14.95 -12.79
N VAL A 221 2.93 15.03 -11.47
CA VAL A 221 3.46 14.02 -10.54
C VAL A 221 2.36 13.50 -9.63
N PHE A 222 2.15 12.18 -9.66
CA PHE A 222 1.28 11.49 -8.72
C PHE A 222 2.09 10.88 -7.57
N LEU A 223 1.75 11.29 -6.34
CA LEU A 223 2.30 10.75 -5.10
C LEU A 223 1.25 9.87 -4.41
N LEU A 224 1.58 8.60 -4.29
CA LEU A 224 0.87 7.62 -3.49
C LEU A 224 1.59 7.43 -2.16
N ARG A 225 0.87 7.61 -1.05
CA ARG A 225 1.27 7.15 0.29
C ARG A 225 0.30 6.07 0.71
N THR A 226 0.78 4.85 0.92
CA THR A 226 -0.08 3.74 1.36
C THR A 226 -0.27 3.77 2.88
N PRO A 227 -1.38 3.21 3.40
CA PRO A 227 -1.63 3.20 4.83
C PRO A 227 -0.60 2.36 5.59
N GLY A 228 -0.39 2.69 6.86
CA GLY A 228 0.33 1.81 7.80
C GLY A 228 -0.55 0.66 8.29
N GLY A 229 -0.01 -0.18 9.18
CA GLY A 229 -0.76 -1.16 9.96
C GLY A 229 -1.07 -0.62 11.36
N GLY A 230 -2.11 -1.14 12.01
CA GLY A 230 -2.40 -0.83 13.42
C GLY A 230 -1.45 -1.54 14.37
N GLY A 231 -1.23 -0.95 15.55
CA GLY A 231 -0.48 -1.56 16.65
C GLY A 231 -1.37 -2.48 17.50
N TYR A 232 -0.72 -3.31 18.32
CA TYR A 232 -1.40 -4.26 19.21
C TYR A 232 -0.89 -4.10 20.65
N GLY A 233 -1.82 -4.12 21.61
CA GLY A 233 -1.50 -3.93 23.02
C GLY A 233 -1.26 -2.46 23.36
N GLU A 234 -1.45 -2.09 24.62
CA GLU A 234 -1.08 -0.76 25.10
C GLU A 234 0.43 -0.52 24.87
N PRO A 235 0.82 0.66 24.35
CA PRO A 235 2.23 1.00 24.23
C PRO A 235 2.85 1.05 25.64
N GLU A 236 3.99 0.40 25.82
CA GLU A 236 4.74 0.54 27.08
C GLU A 236 5.12 2.01 27.24
N GLU A 237 4.83 2.58 28.42
CA GLU A 237 5.31 3.91 28.78
C GLU A 237 6.83 3.85 28.75
N VAL A 238 7.41 4.50 27.75
CA VAL A 238 8.85 4.72 27.73
C VAL A 238 9.10 5.76 28.82
N GLU A 239 9.45 5.32 30.03
CA GLU A 239 10.09 6.22 30.99
C GLU A 239 11.24 6.89 30.24
N GLU A 240 11.22 8.22 30.14
CA GLU A 240 12.32 9.00 29.60
C GLU A 240 13.55 8.79 30.51
N ALA A 241 14.26 7.68 30.27
CA ALA A 241 15.58 7.46 30.82
C ALA A 241 16.47 8.60 30.32
N GLY A 242 16.78 9.51 31.24
CA GLY A 242 17.34 10.82 30.98
C GLY A 242 18.49 10.83 29.98
N THR A 243 18.52 11.90 29.18
CA THR A 243 19.66 12.42 28.42
C THR A 243 20.94 11.58 28.49
N SER A 244 20.96 10.47 27.76
CA SER A 244 22.20 9.75 27.48
C SER A 244 22.63 10.12 26.06
N THR A 245 23.69 10.93 26.02
CA THR A 245 24.40 11.41 24.83
C THR A 245 24.45 10.33 23.74
N PRO A 246 24.13 10.62 22.47
CA PRO A 246 24.16 9.62 21.41
C PRO A 246 25.56 9.02 21.30
N ARG A 247 25.65 7.71 21.51
CA ARG A 247 26.87 6.91 21.39
C ARG A 247 27.37 7.05 19.95
N LYS A 248 28.40 7.88 19.75
CA LYS A 248 29.07 8.07 18.45
C LYS A 248 29.40 6.69 17.87
N ARG A 249 28.76 6.32 16.76
CA ARG A 249 29.25 5.25 15.89
C ARG A 249 30.70 5.61 15.54
N LYS A 250 31.66 4.76 15.93
CA LYS A 250 33.06 4.92 15.53
C LYS A 250 33.11 4.91 14.00
N ALA A 251 33.40 6.06 13.41
CA ALA A 251 33.70 6.17 12.01
C ALA A 251 34.95 5.32 11.73
N ILE A 252 34.84 4.40 10.77
CA ILE A 252 36.00 3.75 10.17
C ILE A 252 36.84 4.86 9.54
N GLN A 253 38.07 5.01 10.01
CA GLN A 253 39.01 6.01 9.52
C GLN A 253 39.36 5.69 8.06
N SER A 254 38.99 6.58 7.13
CA SER A 254 39.52 6.58 5.78
C SER A 254 40.96 7.10 5.78
N PRO A 255 41.93 6.49 5.07
CA PRO A 255 43.29 6.99 4.98
C PRO A 255 43.34 8.38 4.32
N ARG A 256 44.22 9.23 4.86
CA ARG A 256 44.46 10.61 4.44
C ARG A 256 44.95 10.70 2.98
N GLY A 257 44.43 11.69 2.25
CA GLY A 257 45.16 12.40 1.19
C GLY A 257 44.54 12.35 -0.21
N ARG A 258 43.81 13.40 -0.59
CA ARG A 258 43.74 13.97 -1.96
C ARG A 258 43.02 15.33 -1.95
N PRO A 259 43.45 16.32 -2.76
CA PRO A 259 42.95 17.69 -2.69
C PRO A 259 41.52 17.82 -3.21
N LYS A 260 40.78 18.79 -2.65
CA LYS A 260 39.40 19.13 -2.99
C LYS A 260 39.32 19.63 -4.44
N ASN A 261 38.87 18.78 -5.36
CA ASN A 261 38.33 19.23 -6.63
C ASN A 261 36.81 19.35 -6.48
N LYS A 262 36.23 20.51 -6.81
CA LYS A 262 34.78 20.69 -6.94
C LYS A 262 34.30 19.73 -8.02
N MET A 263 33.78 18.56 -7.62
CA MET A 263 33.02 17.71 -8.53
C MET A 263 31.72 18.44 -8.85
N SER A 264 31.65 19.04 -10.04
CA SER A 264 30.36 19.30 -10.67
C SER A 264 29.65 17.96 -10.80
N HIS A 265 28.51 17.81 -10.14
CA HIS A 265 27.68 16.64 -10.34
C HIS A 265 27.13 16.74 -11.78
N VAL A 266 27.70 15.93 -12.68
CA VAL A 266 27.18 15.81 -14.04
C VAL A 266 25.89 15.00 -13.92
N GLY A 267 24.75 15.70 -13.88
CA GLY A 267 23.45 15.05 -13.97
C GLY A 267 23.39 14.21 -15.24
N ARG A 268 23.01 12.94 -15.11
CA ARG A 268 22.80 12.00 -16.21
C ARG A 268 21.57 11.16 -15.90
N GLY A 269 20.95 10.61 -16.94
CA GLY A 269 19.79 9.73 -16.84
C GLY A 269 18.49 10.39 -17.27
N SER A 270 17.47 9.56 -17.44
CA SER A 270 16.15 9.91 -17.99
C SER A 270 15.51 11.12 -17.30
N VAL A 271 15.64 11.21 -15.97
CA VAL A 271 15.08 12.32 -15.17
C VAL A 271 15.78 13.63 -15.45
N TYR A 272 17.11 13.61 -15.58
CA TYR A 272 17.91 14.80 -15.86
C TYR A 272 17.69 15.29 -17.29
N GLU A 273 17.65 14.38 -18.25
CA GLU A 273 17.37 14.69 -19.66
C GLU A 273 15.96 15.23 -19.86
N TYR A 274 14.96 14.63 -19.20
CA TYR A 274 13.58 15.12 -19.20
C TYR A 274 13.48 16.53 -18.59
N LYS A 275 14.11 16.75 -17.43
CA LYS A 275 14.10 18.06 -16.77
C LYS A 275 14.79 19.13 -17.63
N ARG A 276 15.93 18.81 -18.26
CA ARG A 276 16.57 19.70 -19.23
C ARG A 276 15.69 19.98 -20.44
N ALA A 277 14.97 18.99 -20.96
CA ALA A 277 14.07 19.19 -22.09
C ALA A 277 12.90 20.13 -21.75
N GLN A 278 12.40 20.09 -20.50
CA GLN A 278 11.39 21.03 -20.02
C GLN A 278 11.94 22.44 -19.76
N GLU A 279 13.17 22.56 -19.29
CA GLU A 279 13.84 23.86 -19.05
C GLU A 279 14.32 24.53 -20.37
N SER A 280 14.33 23.80 -21.49
CA SER A 280 14.80 24.29 -22.80
C SER A 280 13.68 24.61 -23.79
N ALA A 281 12.42 24.61 -23.33
CA ALA A 281 11.23 24.99 -24.10
C ALA A 281 10.61 26.28 -23.54
#